data_AF-M2YJI6-F1
#
_entry.id   AF-M2YJI6-F1
#
_cell.length_a   1.000
_cell.length_b   1.000
_cell.length_c   1.000
_cell.angle_alpha   90.00
_cell.angle_beta   90.00
_cell.angle_gamma   90.00
#
_symmetry.space_group_name_H-M   'P 1'
#
loop_
_entity.id
_entity.type
_entity.pdbx_description
1 polymer ?
#
loop_
_entity_poly.entity_id
_entity_poly.type
_entity_poly.pdbx_seq_one_letter_code
_entity_poly.pdbx_strand_id
1 'polypeptide(L)'
;NLELVKWFLSRGADPNGPCGIDTTPLSVAVHKGPLPVIQTMFAHKGTIHHGQLLHWAALRRRDDRLAVVRLILQHGAAVNAIMYENHRDSFIQRKPFALGTPLHEAASIGDLEVIILIDHGASISVEDTRGDLPYNIAREKGHHLAARILRP
;
A
#
# COMPACT_ATOMS: atom_id res chain seq x y z
N ASN A 1 -18.18 5.20 -7.80
CA ASN A 1 -19.56 5.57 -7.44
C ASN A 1 -19.87 4.93 -6.09
N LEU A 2 -20.07 5.73 -5.03
CA LEU A 2 -20.25 5.22 -3.65
C LEU A 2 -21.53 4.40 -3.50
N GLU A 3 -22.64 4.86 -4.07
CA GLU A 3 -23.93 4.18 -3.95
C GLU A 3 -23.93 2.82 -4.64
N LEU A 4 -23.25 2.72 -5.79
CA LEU A 4 -23.07 1.43 -6.45
C LEU A 4 -22.22 0.46 -5.62
N VAL A 5 -21.18 0.95 -4.94
CA VAL A 5 -20.37 0.12 -4.03
C VAL A 5 -21.22 -0.38 -2.86
N LYS A 6 -21.99 0.50 -2.21
CA LYS A 6 -22.93 0.10 -1.14
C LYS A 6 -23.91 -0.95 -1.62
N TRP A 7 -24.46 -0.78 -2.83
CA TRP A 7 -25.38 -1.74 -3.43
C TRP A 7 -24.74 -3.12 -3.57
N PHE A 8 -23.54 -3.23 -4.13
CA PHE A 8 -22.84 -4.52 -4.26
C PHE A 8 -22.53 -5.16 -2.91
N LEU A 9 -22.01 -4.37 -1.95
CA LEU A 9 -21.71 -4.87 -0.61
C LEU A 9 -22.96 -5.38 0.12
N SER A 10 -24.10 -4.68 -0.04
CA SER A 10 -25.40 -5.12 0.52
C SER A 10 -25.91 -6.44 -0.09
N ARG A 11 -25.41 -6.81 -1.28
CA ARG A 11 -25.70 -8.07 -1.97
C ARG A 11 -24.65 -9.16 -1.72
N GLY A 12 -23.73 -8.94 -0.79
CA GLY A 12 -22.73 -9.93 -0.39
C GLY A 12 -21.46 -9.93 -1.24
N ALA A 13 -21.20 -8.89 -2.03
CA ALA A 13 -19.90 -8.74 -2.68
C ALA A 13 -18.80 -8.68 -1.59
N ASP A 14 -17.76 -9.52 -1.74
CA ASP A 14 -16.67 -9.59 -0.78
C ASP A 14 -15.61 -8.51 -1.10
N PRO A 15 -15.37 -7.52 -0.21
CA PRO A 15 -14.32 -6.54 -0.41
C PRO A 15 -12.90 -7.15 -0.39
N ASN A 16 -12.75 -8.36 0.15
CA ASN A 16 -11.46 -9.05 0.30
C ASN A 16 -11.21 -10.09 -0.79
N GLY A 17 -12.14 -10.34 -1.71
CA GLY A 17 -11.99 -11.42 -2.71
C GLY A 17 -10.82 -11.15 -3.66
N PRO A 18 -9.68 -11.86 -3.55
CA PRO A 18 -8.49 -11.56 -4.34
C PRO A 18 -8.67 -12.04 -5.79
N CYS A 19 -7.93 -11.44 -6.72
CA CYS A 19 -7.74 -12.03 -8.05
C CYS A 19 -6.64 -13.11 -8.02
N GLY A 20 -6.02 -13.44 -9.16
CA GLY A 20 -4.92 -14.43 -9.22
C GLY A 20 -3.65 -14.02 -8.45
N ILE A 21 -3.61 -12.80 -7.93
CA ILE A 21 -2.66 -12.33 -6.92
C ILE A 21 -3.43 -11.75 -5.73
N ASP A 22 -2.76 -11.52 -4.61
CA ASP A 22 -3.36 -10.88 -3.43
C ASP A 22 -3.64 -9.38 -3.66
N THR A 23 -4.55 -9.10 -4.58
CA THR A 23 -5.12 -7.81 -4.93
C THR A 23 -6.64 -7.99 -4.93
N THR A 24 -7.31 -7.22 -4.09
CA THR A 24 -8.74 -7.33 -3.80
C THR A 24 -9.49 -6.11 -4.33
N PRO A 25 -10.84 -6.12 -4.36
CA PRO A 25 -11.62 -4.92 -4.58
C PRO A 25 -11.20 -3.77 -3.65
N LEU A 26 -10.89 -4.07 -2.38
CA LEU A 26 -10.42 -3.08 -1.42
C LEU A 26 -9.04 -2.50 -1.80
N SER A 27 -8.12 -3.30 -2.35
CA SER A 27 -6.85 -2.80 -2.92
C SER A 27 -7.09 -1.73 -3.98
N VAL A 28 -8.02 -2.00 -4.91
CA VAL A 28 -8.34 -1.09 -6.01
C VAL A 28 -8.98 0.19 -5.47
N ALA A 29 -9.87 0.09 -4.49
CA ALA A 29 -10.45 1.24 -3.82
C ALA A 29 -9.38 2.07 -3.09
N VAL A 30 -8.47 1.42 -2.36
CA VAL A 30 -7.35 2.09 -1.68
C VAL A 30 -6.43 2.80 -2.66
N HIS A 31 -6.16 2.23 -3.82
CA HIS A 31 -5.29 2.87 -4.81
C HIS A 31 -5.97 4.04 -5.55
N LYS A 32 -7.26 3.91 -5.89
CA LYS A 32 -7.94 4.83 -6.85
C LYS A 32 -9.22 5.48 -6.35
N GLY A 33 -9.97 4.80 -5.48
CA GLY A 33 -11.28 5.22 -4.98
C GLY A 33 -11.19 6.24 -3.84
N PRO A 34 -12.18 7.12 -3.64
CA PRO A 34 -12.14 8.15 -2.59
C PRO A 34 -12.26 7.54 -1.18
N LEU A 35 -11.72 8.21 -0.16
CA LEU A 35 -11.75 7.76 1.24
C LEU A 35 -13.13 7.23 1.73
N PRO A 36 -14.28 7.86 1.43
CA PRO A 36 -15.59 7.33 1.86
C PRO A 36 -15.91 5.94 1.29
N VAL A 37 -15.41 5.60 0.09
CA VAL A 37 -15.57 4.25 -0.48
C VAL A 37 -14.75 3.25 0.33
N ILE A 38 -13.51 3.60 0.67
CA ILE A 38 -12.60 2.75 1.45
C ILE A 38 -13.19 2.49 2.84
N GLN A 39 -13.67 3.54 3.52
CA GLN A 39 -14.35 3.44 4.82
C GLN A 39 -15.60 2.55 4.74
N THR A 40 -16.40 2.72 3.68
CA THR A 40 -17.59 1.88 3.46
C THR A 40 -17.23 0.41 3.30
N MET A 41 -16.14 0.09 2.61
CA MET A 41 -15.69 -1.30 2.43
C MET A 41 -15.18 -1.91 3.74
N PHE A 42 -14.44 -1.16 4.56
CA PHE A 42 -14.10 -1.61 5.92
C PHE A 42 -15.34 -1.88 6.78
N ALA A 43 -16.35 -1.00 6.70
CA ALA A 43 -17.63 -1.20 7.41
C ALA A 43 -18.40 -2.45 6.93
N HIS A 44 -18.11 -2.97 5.73
CA HIS A 44 -18.70 -4.18 5.16
C HIS A 44 -17.71 -5.34 5.13
N LYS A 45 -17.02 -5.57 6.26
CA LYS A 45 -16.09 -6.71 6.47
C LYS A 45 -14.80 -6.67 5.65
N GLY A 46 -14.43 -5.52 5.07
CA GLY A 46 -13.08 -5.32 4.54
C GLY A 46 -12.04 -5.45 5.65
N THR A 47 -10.90 -6.07 5.36
CA THR A 47 -9.82 -6.28 6.35
C THR A 47 -8.47 -5.81 5.80
N ILE A 48 -7.51 -5.57 6.69
CA ILE A 48 -6.13 -5.22 6.30
C ILE A 48 -5.26 -6.44 5.97
N HIS A 49 -5.76 -7.65 6.22
CA HIS A 49 -4.97 -8.89 6.13
C HIS A 49 -4.83 -9.40 4.69
N HIS A 50 -5.52 -8.77 3.74
CA HIS A 50 -5.51 -9.12 2.32
C HIS A 50 -5.29 -7.87 1.47
N GLY A 51 -4.77 -8.06 0.27
CA GLY A 51 -4.80 -7.03 -0.76
C GLY A 51 -3.70 -5.98 -0.65
N GLN A 52 -2.66 -6.16 0.16
CA GLN A 52 -1.48 -5.28 0.20
C GLN A 52 -1.84 -3.78 0.39
N LEU A 53 -2.84 -3.48 1.23
CA LEU A 53 -3.48 -2.17 1.25
C LEU A 53 -2.50 -1.02 1.52
N LEU A 54 -1.55 -1.21 2.43
CA LEU A 54 -0.60 -0.15 2.78
C LEU A 54 0.35 0.18 1.61
N HIS A 55 0.77 -0.82 0.83
CA HIS A 55 1.55 -0.60 -0.39
C HIS A 55 0.76 0.18 -1.44
N TRP A 56 -0.51 -0.18 -1.67
CA TRP A 56 -1.38 0.54 -2.62
C TRP A 56 -1.68 1.97 -2.16
N ALA A 57 -1.82 2.19 -0.86
CA ALA A 57 -1.96 3.52 -0.27
C ALA A 57 -0.69 4.34 -0.45
N ALA A 58 0.48 3.72 -0.35
CA ALA A 58 1.75 4.40 -0.58
C ALA A 58 1.98 4.81 -2.04
N LEU A 59 1.36 4.11 -3.00
CA LEU A 59 1.35 4.48 -4.42
C LEU A 59 0.23 5.46 -4.83
N ARG A 60 -0.63 5.85 -3.90
CA ARG A 60 -1.85 6.61 -4.20
C ARG A 60 -1.54 8.07 -4.52
N ARG A 61 -2.00 8.54 -5.68
CA ARG A 61 -1.88 9.95 -6.12
C ARG A 61 -3.19 10.72 -5.99
N ARG A 62 -3.67 10.89 -4.76
CA ARG A 62 -4.89 11.63 -4.43
C ARG A 62 -4.69 12.48 -3.18
N ASP A 63 -5.46 13.54 -3.03
CA ASP A 63 -5.31 14.50 -1.92
C ASP A 63 -5.57 13.87 -0.54
N ASP A 64 -6.42 12.84 -0.49
CA ASP A 64 -6.75 12.09 0.72
C ASP A 64 -5.75 10.97 1.06
N ARG A 65 -4.60 10.88 0.36
CA ARG A 65 -3.66 9.76 0.53
C ARG A 65 -3.14 9.59 1.95
N LEU A 66 -2.80 10.68 2.64
CA LEU A 66 -2.35 10.60 4.03
C LEU A 66 -3.45 10.08 4.97
N ALA A 67 -4.71 10.49 4.74
CA ALA A 67 -5.85 10.00 5.51
C ALA A 67 -6.07 8.49 5.28
N VAL A 68 -5.91 8.01 4.05
CA VAL A 68 -6.00 6.58 3.73
C VAL A 68 -4.85 5.78 4.36
N VAL A 69 -3.61 6.28 4.30
CA VAL A 69 -2.45 5.66 4.97
C VAL A 69 -2.68 5.54 6.47
N ARG A 70 -3.11 6.64 7.13
CA ARG A 70 -3.41 6.65 8.56
C ARG A 70 -4.52 5.68 8.92
N LEU A 71 -5.60 5.63 8.14
CA LEU A 71 -6.70 4.68 8.35
C LEU A 71 -6.18 3.23 8.32
N ILE A 72 -5.38 2.87 7.31
CA ILE A 72 -4.86 1.51 7.17
C ILE A 72 -3.91 1.14 8.32
N LEU A 73 -3.06 2.07 8.75
CA LEU A 73 -2.19 1.87 9.91
C LEU A 73 -2.98 1.71 11.22
N GLN A 74 -4.05 2.49 11.43
CA GLN A 74 -4.94 2.36 12.59
C GLN A 74 -5.62 0.99 12.65
N HIS A 75 -5.86 0.37 11.49
CA HIS A 75 -6.36 -1.01 11.41
C HIS A 75 -5.28 -2.08 11.62
N GLY A 76 -4.03 -1.71 11.91
CA GLY A 76 -2.96 -2.63 12.29
C GLY A 76 -2.13 -3.18 11.13
N ALA A 77 -2.10 -2.49 9.98
CA ALA A 77 -1.24 -2.90 8.87
C ALA A 77 0.25 -2.89 9.27
N ALA A 78 0.97 -3.96 8.90
CA ALA A 78 2.40 -4.08 9.15
C ALA A 78 3.18 -3.08 8.28
N VAL A 79 3.76 -2.06 8.92
CA VAL A 79 4.45 -0.95 8.24
C VAL A 79 5.69 -1.39 7.45
N ASN A 80 6.35 -2.48 7.87
CA ASN A 80 7.57 -3.01 7.27
C ASN A 80 7.35 -4.30 6.44
N ALA A 81 6.10 -4.68 6.17
CA ALA A 81 5.82 -5.88 5.39
C ALA A 81 6.35 -5.76 3.96
N ILE A 82 7.05 -6.77 3.47
CA ILE A 82 7.39 -6.89 2.06
C ILE A 82 6.13 -7.30 1.28
N MET A 83 5.90 -6.65 0.13
CA MET A 83 4.70 -6.91 -0.67
C MET A 83 4.59 -8.40 -1.01
N TYR A 84 3.41 -8.97 -0.79
CA TYR A 84 3.08 -10.40 -0.99
C TYR A 84 3.84 -11.39 -0.10
N GLU A 85 4.65 -10.98 0.89
CA GLU A 85 5.44 -11.92 1.72
C GLU A 85 4.58 -13.03 2.36
N ASN A 86 3.33 -12.72 2.70
CA ASN A 86 2.39 -13.62 3.33
C ASN A 86 1.50 -14.38 2.32
N HIS A 87 1.70 -14.20 1.01
CA HIS A 87 0.95 -14.86 -0.05
C HIS A 87 1.91 -15.52 -1.05
N ARG A 88 2.31 -16.77 -0.76
CA ARG A 88 3.38 -17.52 -1.45
C ARG A 88 3.30 -17.47 -2.97
N ASP A 89 2.14 -17.70 -3.56
CA ASP A 89 1.99 -17.77 -5.02
C ASP A 89 2.22 -16.40 -5.67
N SER A 90 1.70 -15.34 -5.05
CA SER A 90 1.96 -13.96 -5.51
C SER A 90 3.41 -13.57 -5.29
N PHE A 91 4.01 -13.95 -4.17
CA PHE A 91 5.41 -13.68 -3.90
C PHE A 91 6.30 -14.30 -4.97
N ILE A 92 6.15 -15.60 -5.26
CA ILE A 92 6.94 -16.29 -6.28
C ILE A 92 6.74 -15.63 -7.65
N GLN A 93 5.49 -15.36 -8.03
CA GLN A 93 5.17 -14.76 -9.33
C GLN A 93 5.73 -13.34 -9.47
N ARG A 94 5.77 -12.57 -8.38
CA ARG A 94 6.08 -11.13 -8.41
C ARG A 94 7.48 -10.77 -7.92
N LYS A 95 8.21 -11.67 -7.25
CA LYS A 95 9.57 -11.46 -6.74
C LYS A 95 10.54 -10.84 -7.76
N PRO A 96 10.52 -11.19 -9.07
CA PRO A 96 11.40 -10.57 -10.06
C PRO A 96 11.18 -9.05 -10.25
N PHE A 97 10.06 -8.50 -9.77
CA PHE A 97 9.68 -7.10 -9.94
C PHE A 97 9.97 -6.23 -8.71
N ALA A 98 10.94 -6.62 -7.86
CA ALA A 98 11.39 -5.78 -6.74
C ALA A 98 10.31 -5.55 -5.66
N LEU A 99 9.87 -6.62 -5.01
CA LEU A 99 8.88 -6.50 -3.94
C LEU A 99 9.53 -5.86 -2.72
N GLY A 100 9.00 -4.71 -2.31
CA GLY A 100 9.51 -3.93 -1.19
C GLY A 100 8.46 -3.66 -0.12
N THR A 101 8.86 -2.85 0.85
CA THR A 101 7.96 -2.29 1.87
C THR A 101 7.10 -1.15 1.29
N PRO A 102 6.03 -0.72 1.98
CA PRO A 102 5.31 0.50 1.61
C PRO A 102 6.21 1.73 1.49
N LEU A 103 7.34 1.78 2.21
CA LEU A 103 8.32 2.85 2.09
C LEU A 103 9.08 2.83 0.75
N HIS A 104 9.34 1.65 0.18
CA HIS A 104 9.88 1.55 -1.19
C HIS A 104 8.91 2.14 -2.20
N GLU A 105 7.61 1.85 -2.06
CA GLU A 105 6.59 2.38 -2.95
C GLU A 105 6.51 3.91 -2.90
N ALA A 106 6.49 4.49 -1.68
CA ALA A 106 6.51 5.93 -1.47
C ALA A 106 7.78 6.59 -2.05
N ALA A 107 8.94 5.96 -1.82
CA ALA A 107 10.22 6.38 -2.37
C ALA A 107 10.20 6.36 -3.91
N SER A 108 9.54 5.36 -4.50
CA SER A 108 9.45 5.15 -5.95
C SER A 108 8.62 6.20 -6.69
N ILE A 109 7.79 6.97 -5.99
CA ILE A 109 7.05 8.10 -6.57
C ILE A 109 7.49 9.45 -5.99
N GLY A 110 8.42 9.45 -5.03
CA GLY A 110 8.95 10.64 -4.37
C GLY A 110 7.93 11.34 -3.47
N ASP A 111 6.94 10.63 -2.94
CA ASP A 111 5.87 11.23 -2.16
C ASP A 111 6.31 11.52 -0.72
N LEU A 112 6.75 12.76 -0.49
CA LEU A 112 7.28 13.21 0.79
C LEU A 112 6.25 13.10 1.93
N GLU A 113 4.95 13.23 1.62
CA GLU A 113 3.90 13.11 2.63
C GLU A 113 3.72 11.67 3.08
N VAL A 114 3.94 10.69 2.20
CA VAL A 114 3.83 9.27 2.55
C VAL A 114 5.14 8.75 3.14
N ILE A 115 6.30 9.34 2.80
CA ILE A 115 7.58 9.01 3.45
C ILE A 115 7.55 9.21 4.98
N ILE A 116 6.60 9.99 5.50
CA ILE A 116 6.30 10.08 6.94
C ILE A 116 5.82 8.76 7.58
N LEU A 117 5.67 7.68 6.80
CA LEU A 117 5.62 6.31 7.32
C LEU A 117 6.78 6.01 8.29
N ILE A 118 7.93 6.69 8.16
CA ILE A 118 9.04 6.64 9.12
C ILE A 118 8.58 6.98 10.54
N ASP A 119 7.74 8.01 10.70
CA ASP A 119 7.18 8.40 12.01
C ASP A 119 6.23 7.34 12.58
N HIS A 120 5.79 6.39 11.75
CA HIS A 120 4.96 5.24 12.13
C HIS A 120 5.78 3.95 12.21
N GLY A 121 7.12 4.04 12.28
CA GLY A 121 8.02 2.90 12.47
C GLY A 121 8.47 2.21 11.18
N ALA A 122 8.27 2.83 10.01
CA ALA A 122 8.85 2.31 8.77
C ALA A 122 10.38 2.38 8.84
N SER A 123 11.04 1.25 8.62
CA SER A 123 12.49 1.17 8.58
C SER A 123 13.00 1.58 7.20
N ILE A 124 13.99 2.47 7.21
CA ILE A 124 14.72 2.90 6.00
C ILE A 124 15.77 1.88 5.56
N SER A 125 16.04 0.85 6.37
CA SER A 125 17.11 -0.12 6.16
C SER A 125 16.62 -1.49 5.69
N VAL A 126 15.32 -1.65 5.43
CA VAL A 126 14.79 -2.89 4.85
C VAL A 126 15.12 -2.92 3.36
N GLU A 127 15.66 -4.04 2.89
CA GLU A 127 15.93 -4.27 1.48
C GLU A 127 14.71 -4.89 0.78
N ASP A 128 14.45 -4.48 -0.46
CA ASP A 128 13.50 -5.17 -1.35
C ASP A 128 14.05 -6.54 -1.82
N THR A 129 13.28 -7.27 -2.64
CA THR A 129 13.69 -8.59 -3.14
C THR A 129 14.88 -8.58 -4.11
N ARG A 130 15.42 -7.41 -4.48
CA ARG A 130 16.65 -7.25 -5.26
C ARG A 130 17.83 -6.74 -4.42
N GLY A 131 17.62 -6.46 -3.13
CA GLY A 131 18.65 -5.91 -2.25
C GLY A 131 18.70 -4.38 -2.24
N ASP A 132 17.69 -3.70 -2.82
CA ASP A 132 17.66 -2.24 -2.83
C ASP A 132 17.00 -1.67 -1.59
N LEU A 133 17.55 -0.59 -1.05
CA LEU A 133 16.92 0.20 0.01
C LEU A 133 15.93 1.21 -0.61
N PRO A 134 14.93 1.72 0.16
CA PRO A 134 14.08 2.82 -0.29
C PRO A 134 14.88 4.03 -0.79
N TYR A 135 16.03 4.31 -0.17
CA TYR A 135 16.99 5.32 -0.61
C TYR A 135 17.46 5.10 -2.06
N ASN A 136 17.85 3.88 -2.42
CA ASN A 136 18.34 3.55 -3.76
C ASN A 136 17.27 3.85 -4.80
N ILE A 137 16.04 3.40 -4.53
CA ILE A 137 14.87 3.61 -5.41
C ILE A 137 14.58 5.11 -5.61
N ALA A 138 14.54 5.89 -4.53
CA ALA A 138 14.32 7.33 -4.62
C ALA A 138 15.43 8.03 -5.42
N ARG A 139 16.69 7.63 -5.22
CA ARG A 139 17.84 8.18 -5.93
C ARG A 139 17.80 7.85 -7.43
N GLU A 140 17.57 6.60 -7.78
CA GLU A 140 17.52 6.11 -9.17
C GLU A 140 16.41 6.79 -9.97
N LYS A 141 15.28 7.09 -9.33
CA LYS A 141 14.17 7.81 -9.96
C LYS A 141 14.30 9.34 -9.92
N GLY A 142 15.39 9.88 -9.39
CA GLY A 142 15.64 11.33 -9.32
C GLY A 142 14.82 12.07 -8.26
N HIS A 143 14.23 11.36 -7.29
CA HIS A 143 13.51 11.97 -6.18
C HIS A 143 14.48 12.43 -5.08
N HIS A 144 15.28 13.45 -5.37
CA HIS A 144 16.39 13.88 -4.51
C HIS A 144 15.98 14.26 -3.07
N LEU A 145 14.82 14.89 -2.88
CA LEU A 145 14.32 15.22 -1.54
C LEU A 145 13.95 13.96 -0.75
N ALA A 146 13.26 13.00 -1.39
CA ALA A 146 12.96 11.70 -0.79
C ALA A 146 14.25 10.95 -0.44
N ALA A 147 15.20 10.88 -1.37
CA ALA A 147 16.50 10.24 -1.15
C ALA A 147 17.30 10.90 -0.02
N ARG A 148 17.17 12.22 0.17
CA ARG A 148 17.81 12.92 1.30
C ARG A 148 17.21 12.51 2.64
N ILE A 149 15.88 12.37 2.72
CA ILE A 149 15.18 11.93 3.94
C ILE A 149 15.47 10.46 4.25
N LEU A 150 15.54 9.62 3.22
CA LEU A 150 15.70 8.16 3.34
C LEU A 150 17.14 7.69 3.47
N ARG A 151 18.12 8.61 3.53
CA ARG A 151 19.53 8.25 3.62
C ARG A 151 19.80 7.48 4.93
N PRO A 152 20.39 6.28 4.87
CA PRO A 152 20.78 5.50 6.06
C PRO A 152 21.80 6.22 6.96
#